data_AF-A0A950YH96-F1
#
_entry.id   AF-A0A950YH96-F1
#
_cell.length_a   1.000
_cell.length_b   1.000
_cell.length_c   1.000
_cell.angle_alpha   90.00
_cell.angle_beta   90.00
_cell.angle_gamma   90.00
#
_symmetry.space_group_name_H-M   'P 1'
#
loop_
_entity.id
_entity.type
_entity.pdbx_description
1 polymer ?
#
loop_
_entity_poly.entity_id
_entity_poly.type
_entity_poly.pdbx_seq_one_letter_code
_entity_poly.pdbx_strand_id
1 'polypeptide(L)'
;MIKAQHSTLALRVAQNDEAPVVRRLAALDDSPPLDGDVLLALVDGEAVAAVSLGDGRVVANPFRPTADTVRLLSLRAAQLAAPTAGPRRARIPRLHAA
;
A
#
# COMPACT_ATOMS: atom_id res chain seq x y z
N MET A 1 16.62 -17.12 22.06
CA MET A 1 15.67 -17.80 21.15
C MET A 1 14.69 -16.74 20.64
N ILE A 2 14.87 -16.23 19.42
CA ILE A 2 13.97 -15.20 18.85
C ILE A 2 12.78 -15.95 18.24
N LYS A 3 11.58 -15.80 18.78
CA LYS A 3 10.37 -16.36 18.20
C LYS A 3 9.96 -15.49 17.01
N ALA A 4 9.77 -16.07 15.84
CA ALA A 4 9.17 -15.34 14.73
C ALA A 4 7.71 -15.00 15.10
N GLN A 5 7.38 -13.71 15.08
CA GLN A 5 6.02 -13.22 15.26
C GLN A 5 5.46 -12.99 13.85
N HIS A 6 4.33 -13.61 13.53
CA HIS A 6 3.66 -13.45 12.24
C HIS A 6 2.51 -12.46 12.39
N SER A 7 2.62 -11.33 11.72
CA SER A 7 1.52 -10.37 11.56
C SER A 7 1.01 -10.40 10.13
N THR A 8 -0.30 -10.21 9.96
CA THR A 8 -0.93 -10.14 8.64
C THR A 8 -0.97 -8.70 8.17
N LEU A 9 -0.42 -8.42 6.99
CA LEU A 9 -0.49 -7.11 6.34
C LEU A 9 -1.49 -7.16 5.18
N ALA A 10 -2.54 -6.32 5.26
CA ALA A 10 -3.50 -6.13 4.18
C ALA A 10 -3.32 -4.75 3.54
N LEU A 11 -3.24 -4.70 2.21
CA LEU A 11 -3.19 -3.46 1.42
C LEU A 11 -4.46 -3.35 0.59
N ARG A 12 -5.29 -2.34 0.85
CA ARG A 12 -6.58 -2.16 0.15
C ARG A 12 -6.98 -0.71 0.02
N VAL A 13 -7.82 -0.41 -0.97
CA VAL A 13 -8.37 0.93 -1.16
C VAL A 13 -9.34 1.24 -0.03
N ALA A 14 -9.24 2.46 0.50
CA ALA A 14 -10.13 2.98 1.53
C ALA A 14 -11.57 3.08 0.98
N GLN A 15 -12.53 2.71 1.81
CA GLN A 15 -13.94 2.95 1.53
C GLN A 15 -14.29 4.42 1.86
N ASN A 16 -15.37 4.93 1.28
CA ASN A 16 -15.77 6.34 1.45
C ASN A 16 -16.02 6.74 2.92
N ASP A 17 -16.49 5.80 3.75
CA ASP A 17 -16.72 5.99 5.18
C ASP A 17 -15.43 5.91 6.03
N GLU A 18 -14.30 5.53 5.45
CA GLU A 18 -13.00 5.41 6.12
C GLU A 18 -12.16 6.70 6.04
N ALA A 19 -12.69 7.79 5.48
CA ALA A 19 -12.04 9.11 5.49
C ALA A 19 -11.60 9.57 6.91
N PRO A 20 -12.34 9.31 8.00
CA PRO A 20 -11.89 9.61 9.36
C PRO A 20 -10.63 8.84 9.78
N VAL A 21 -10.45 7.60 9.30
CA VAL A 21 -9.27 6.78 9.59
C VAL A 21 -8.03 7.39 8.94
N VAL A 22 -8.15 7.80 7.67
CA VAL A 22 -7.07 8.47 6.93
C VAL A 22 -6.69 9.79 7.60
N ARG A 23 -7.68 10.62 7.99
CA ARG A 23 -7.44 11.88 8.72
C ARG A 23 -6.73 11.66 10.05
N ARG A 24 -7.08 10.59 10.77
CA ARG A 24 -6.41 10.24 12.02
C ARG A 24 -4.94 9.89 11.79
N LEU A 25 -4.62 9.10 10.77
CA LEU A 25 -3.23 8.79 10.43
C LEU A 25 -2.44 10.06 10.06
N ALA A 26 -3.01 10.92 9.23
CA ALA A 26 -2.38 12.20 8.87
C ALA A 26 -2.13 13.09 10.11
N ALA A 27 -3.09 13.16 11.03
CA ALA A 27 -2.92 13.91 12.27
C ALA A 27 -1.87 13.29 13.21
N LEU A 28 -1.74 11.96 13.25
CA LEU A 28 -0.67 11.29 14.00
C LEU A 28 0.71 11.61 13.42
N ASP A 29 0.80 11.75 12.10
CA ASP A 29 2.03 12.05 11.34
C ASP A 29 2.29 13.56 11.16
N ASP A 30 1.56 14.42 11.87
CA ASP A 30 1.59 15.89 11.75
C ASP A 30 1.57 16.39 10.29
N SER A 31 0.78 15.72 9.46
CA SER A 31 0.72 15.91 8.02
C SER A 31 -0.66 16.36 7.56
N PRO A 32 -0.76 17.11 6.45
CA PRO A 32 -2.04 17.42 5.83
C PRO A 32 -2.81 16.14 5.47
N PRO A 33 -4.16 16.16 5.50
CA PRO A 33 -4.95 15.01 5.07
C PRO A 33 -4.63 14.62 3.62
N LEU A 34 -4.78 13.33 3.34
CA LEU A 34 -4.75 12.81 1.98
C LEU A 34 -6.11 13.01 1.31
N ASP A 35 -6.07 13.27 0.01
CA ASP A 35 -7.25 13.48 -0.83
C ASP A 35 -7.38 12.38 -1.89
N GLY A 36 -8.61 12.20 -2.39
CA GLY A 36 -8.94 11.26 -3.44
C GLY A 36 -8.90 9.79 -3.01
N ASP A 37 -8.58 8.91 -3.95
CA ASP A 37 -8.45 7.47 -3.69
C ASP A 37 -7.19 7.21 -2.85
N VAL A 38 -7.39 6.60 -1.68
CA VAL A 38 -6.33 6.31 -0.72
C VAL A 38 -6.19 4.80 -0.57
N LEU A 39 -4.95 4.31 -0.63
CA LEU A 39 -4.61 2.93 -0.30
C LEU A 39 -4.17 2.85 1.16
N LEU A 40 -4.84 2.01 1.94
CA LEU A 40 -4.56 1.75 3.35
C LEU A 40 -3.67 0.51 3.51
N ALA A 41 -2.76 0.58 4.46
CA ALA A 41 -2.06 -0.57 5.02
C ALA A 41 -2.61 -0.90 6.41
N LEU A 42 -3.13 -2.12 6.56
CA LEU A 42 -3.66 -2.64 7.81
C LEU A 42 -2.77 -3.76 8.32
N VAL A 43 -2.27 -3.63 9.55
CA VAL A 43 -1.56 -4.69 10.27
C VAL A 43 -2.54 -5.29 11.27
N ASP A 44 -2.84 -6.58 11.11
CA ASP A 44 -3.77 -7.32 11.97
C ASP A 44 -5.14 -6.61 12.11
N GLY A 45 -5.59 -5.97 11.01
CA GLY A 45 -6.87 -5.24 10.94
C GLY A 45 -6.81 -3.77 11.37
N GLU A 46 -5.68 -3.29 11.89
CA GLU A 46 -5.52 -1.89 12.28
C GLU A 46 -4.79 -1.09 11.20
N ALA A 47 -5.37 0.03 10.76
CA ALA A 47 -4.73 0.91 9.79
C ALA A 47 -3.51 1.61 10.42
N VAL A 48 -2.33 1.39 9.84
CA VAL A 48 -1.05 1.92 10.34
C VAL A 48 -0.35 2.87 9.35
N ALA A 49 -0.72 2.83 8.07
CA ALA A 49 -0.23 3.76 7.06
C ALA A 49 -1.23 3.90 5.91
N ALA A 50 -1.13 4.99 5.18
CA ALA A 50 -1.96 5.31 4.03
C ALA A 50 -1.13 6.03 2.95
N VAL A 51 -1.50 5.85 1.69
CA VAL A 51 -0.90 6.57 0.55
C VAL A 51 -1.98 7.05 -0.41
N SER A 52 -1.90 8.29 -0.88
CA SER A 52 -2.78 8.77 -1.94
C SER A 52 -2.35 8.15 -3.27
N LEU A 53 -3.30 7.61 -4.03
CA LEU A 53 -3.05 7.11 -5.37
C LEU A 53 -2.94 8.24 -6.41
N GLY A 54 -3.39 9.45 -6.08
CA GLY A 54 -3.34 10.61 -6.96
C GLY A 54 -1.98 11.30 -7.00
N ASP A 55 -1.37 11.51 -5.83
CA ASP A 55 -0.11 12.26 -5.71
C ASP A 55 1.04 11.50 -5.03
N GLY A 56 0.78 10.27 -4.54
CA GLY A 56 1.79 9.43 -3.91
C GLY A 56 2.20 9.85 -2.50
N ARG A 57 1.55 10.87 -1.90
CA ARG A 57 1.83 11.26 -0.51
C ARG A 57 1.48 10.13 0.45
N VAL A 58 2.39 9.86 1.38
CA VAL A 58 2.25 8.84 2.41
C VAL A 58 2.02 9.51 3.75
N VAL A 59 1.14 8.95 4.57
CA VAL A 59 1.07 9.21 6.01
C VAL A 59 1.16 7.89 6.77
N ALA A 60 1.89 7.87 7.89
CA ALA A 60 2.09 6.67 8.69
C ALA A 60 1.92 6.95 10.18
N ASN A 61 1.64 5.91 10.97
CA ASN A 61 1.67 6.03 12.42
C ASN A 61 3.14 6.10 12.89
N PRO A 62 3.63 7.23 13.41
CA PRO A 62 5.04 7.40 13.80
C PRO A 62 5.37 6.68 15.12
N PHE A 63 4.35 6.25 15.87
CA PHE A 63 4.51 5.54 17.14
C PHE A 63 4.66 4.02 16.96
N ARG A 64 4.80 3.55 15.72
CA ARG A 64 4.99 2.13 15.37
C ARG A 64 6.09 1.98 14.30
N PRO A 65 6.80 0.84 14.25
CA PRO A 65 7.78 0.57 13.19
C PRO A 65 7.08 0.28 11.86
N THR A 66 6.75 1.33 11.12
CA THR A 66 5.96 1.26 9.88
C THR A 66 6.80 1.33 8.60
N ALA A 67 8.13 1.43 8.69
CA ALA A 67 9.02 1.63 7.54
C ALA A 67 8.85 0.56 6.44
N ASP A 68 8.85 -0.72 6.80
CA ASP A 68 8.67 -1.80 5.81
C ASP A 68 7.26 -1.83 5.23
N THR A 69 6.26 -1.54 6.07
CA THR A 69 4.86 -1.40 5.66
C THR A 69 4.70 -0.29 4.63
N VAL A 70 5.31 0.88 4.87
CA VAL A 70 5.30 2.02 3.94
C VAL A 70 5.96 1.64 2.63
N ARG A 71 7.11 0.94 2.65
CA ARG A 71 7.78 0.49 1.41
C ARG A 71 6.88 -0.43 0.57
N LEU A 72 6.20 -1.39 1.19
CA LEU A 72 5.25 -2.28 0.51
C LEU A 72 4.02 -1.52 0.00
N LEU A 73 3.53 -0.57 0.79
CA LEU A 73 2.39 0.28 0.43
C LEU A 73 2.69 1.14 -0.79
N SER A 74 3.84 1.83 -0.82
CA SER A 74 4.27 2.65 -1.96
C SER A 74 4.52 1.81 -3.21
N LEU A 75 5.10 0.62 -3.06
CA LEU A 75 5.26 -0.31 -4.19
C LEU A 75 3.90 -0.71 -4.78
N ARG A 76 2.92 -1.00 -3.91
CA ARG A 76 1.57 -1.36 -4.35
C ARG A 76 0.86 -0.19 -5.01
N ALA A 77 0.99 1.03 -4.48
CA ALA A 77 0.45 2.23 -5.11
C ALA A 77 1.02 2.45 -6.51
N ALA A 78 2.34 2.29 -6.69
CA ALA A 78 2.97 2.39 -8.00
C ALA A 78 2.44 1.34 -9.00
N GLN A 79 2.16 0.11 -8.55
CA GLN A 79 1.56 -0.93 -9.40
C GLN A 79 0.12 -0.60 -9.83
N LEU A 80 -0.64 0.10 -8.97
CA LEU A 80 -2.01 0.53 -9.27
C LEU A 80 -2.04 1.78 -10.17
N ALA A 81 -1.05 2.67 -10.02
CA ALA A 81 -0.92 3.87 -10.84
C ALA A 81 -0.31 3.58 -12.23
N ALA A 82 0.46 2.50 -12.37
CA ALA A 82 1.02 2.12 -13.66
C ALA A 82 -0.14 1.83 -14.66
N PRO A 83 -0.18 2.48 -15.83
CA PRO A 83 -1.14 2.12 -16.87
C PRO A 83 -0.96 0.65 -17.14
N THR A 84 -2.05 -0.12 -17.09
CA THR A 84 -2.03 -1.57 -17.30
C THR A 84 -1.38 -1.84 -18.65
N ALA A 85 -0.07 -2.09 -18.66
CA ALA A 85 0.59 -2.68 -19.79
C ALA A 85 -0.01 -4.08 -19.85
N GLY A 86 -1.05 -4.23 -20.68
CA GLY A 86 -1.76 -5.48 -20.87
C GLY A 86 -0.77 -6.64 -21.03
N PRO A 87 -1.15 -7.86 -20.65
CA PRO A 87 -0.21 -8.97 -20.51
C PRO A 87 0.65 -9.04 -21.76
N ARG A 88 1.94 -8.68 -21.61
CA ARG A 88 2.95 -8.98 -22.63
C ARG A 88 2.99 -10.49 -22.65
N ARG A 89 2.16 -11.09 -23.51
CA ARG A 89 2.23 -12.50 -23.87
C ARG A 89 3.67 -12.72 -24.28
N ALA A 90 4.47 -13.23 -23.34
CA ALA A 90 5.80 -13.69 -23.64
C ALA A 90 5.59 -14.71 -24.75
N ARG A 91 5.99 -14.36 -25.97
CA ARG A 91 6.00 -15.27 -27.10
C ARG A 91 7.06 -16.30 -26.74
N ILE A 92 6.67 -17.34 -26.01
CA ILE A 92 7.56 -18.47 -25.76
C ILE A 92 7.92 -19.00 -27.14
N PRO A 93 9.19 -18.90 -27.58
CA PRO A 93 9.57 -19.43 -28.86
C PRO A 93 9.34 -20.94 -28.79
N ARG A 94 8.51 -21.47 -29.69
CA ARG A 94 8.34 -22.91 -29.86
C ARG A 94 9.68 -23.45 -30.32
N LEU A 95 10.41 -24.08 -29.40
CA LEU A 95 11.56 -24.91 -29.74
C LEU A 95 11.05 -26.03 -30.66
N HIS A 96 11.35 -25.91 -31.95
CA HIS A 96 11.22 -27.03 -32.87
C HIS A 96 12.36 -27.98 -32.54
N ALA A 97 12.04 -29.11 -31.93
CA ALA A 97 12.94 -30.25 -31.87
C ALA A 97 13.04 -30.84 -33.28
N ALA A 98 14.26 -30.98 -33.77
CA ALA A 98 14.63 -31.71 -34.97
C ALA A 98 15.31 -33.03 -34.56
#